data_AF-A0A254NAM2-F1
#
_entry.id   AF-A0A254NAM2-F1
#
_cell.length_a   1.000
_cell.length_b   1.000
_cell.length_c   1.000
_cell.angle_alpha   90.00
_cell.angle_beta   90.00
_cell.angle_gamma   90.00
#
_symmetry.space_group_name_H-M   'P 1'
#
loop_
_entity.id
_entity.type
_entity.pdbx_description
1 polymer ?
#
loop_
_entity_poly.entity_id
_entity_poly.type
_entity_poly.pdbx_seq_one_letter_code
_entity_poly.pdbx_strand_id
1 'polypeptide(L)'
;MSRVCCASTGCSGTAGCWRLLWRRKRCAMPEFFLNQQPQPWREGLSVSALVAEQGHDPAAVATALNGRFLPRSERETTRLQPGDVLTLIQPIAGG
;
A
#
# COMPACT_ATOMS: atom_id res chain seq x y z
N MET A 1 4.75 -22.66 43.23
CA MET A 1 3.39 -22.99 42.77
C MET A 1 3.32 -22.67 41.28
N SER A 2 3.29 -23.71 40.47
CA SER A 2 3.34 -23.71 39.01
C SER A 2 2.22 -22.91 38.37
N ARG A 3 2.52 -22.30 37.22
CA ARG A 3 1.61 -22.27 36.06
C ARG A 3 2.45 -22.10 34.79
N VAL A 4 2.82 -23.25 34.24
CA VAL A 4 3.04 -23.43 32.81
C VAL A 4 1.66 -23.38 32.18
N CYS A 5 1.44 -22.45 31.23
CA CYS A 5 0.41 -22.60 30.21
C CYS A 5 1.12 -22.74 28.86
N CYS A 6 1.16 -23.99 28.43
CA CYS A 6 1.53 -24.47 27.11
C CYS A 6 0.33 -24.27 26.15
N ALA A 7 0.57 -23.76 24.95
CA ALA A 7 -0.24 -23.96 23.73
C ALA A 7 0.47 -23.19 22.59
N SER A 8 1.44 -23.78 21.90
CA SER A 8 1.27 -24.74 20.81
C SER A 8 0.57 -24.15 19.57
N THR A 9 1.24 -24.38 18.44
CA THR A 9 0.70 -24.63 17.09
C THR A 9 0.91 -23.49 16.10
N GLY A 10 1.72 -23.80 15.09
CA GLY A 10 2.23 -22.87 14.09
C GLY A 10 1.17 -22.24 13.22
N CYS A 11 1.51 -21.06 12.73
CA CYS A 11 0.91 -20.46 11.56
C CYS A 11 2.00 -20.35 10.48
N SER A 12 2.29 -21.48 9.83
CA SER A 12 2.82 -21.47 8.47
C SER A 12 1.68 -21.03 7.57
N GLY A 13 1.61 -19.75 7.27
CA GLY A 13 0.54 -19.15 6.47
C GLY A 13 1.03 -17.87 5.82
N THR A 14 1.37 -17.98 4.56
CA THR A 14 1.77 -16.94 3.61
C THR A 14 0.87 -15.69 3.64
N ALA A 15 1.48 -14.51 3.48
CA ALA A 15 0.83 -13.23 3.18
C ALA A 15 -0.12 -12.67 4.26
N GLY A 16 0.42 -12.11 5.34
CA GLY A 16 -0.41 -11.36 6.29
C GLY A 16 0.31 -10.68 7.45
N CYS A 17 1.63 -10.52 7.40
CA CYS A 17 2.41 -10.11 8.57
C CYS A 17 2.53 -8.58 8.78
N TRP A 18 1.72 -7.77 8.09
CA TRP A 18 1.81 -6.31 8.19
C TRP A 18 0.85 -5.74 9.26
N ARG A 19 -0.05 -6.56 9.84
CA ARG A 19 -1.15 -6.07 10.69
C ARG A 19 -0.86 -6.01 12.20
N LEU A 20 0.20 -6.64 12.72
CA LEU A 20 0.36 -6.84 14.18
C LEU A 20 1.57 -6.13 14.84
N LEU A 21 2.47 -5.51 14.08
CA LEU A 21 3.65 -4.82 14.63
C LEU A 21 3.41 -3.34 15.01
N TRP A 22 2.21 -2.81 14.75
CA TRP A 22 1.90 -1.38 14.96
C TRP A 22 1.45 -1.01 16.39
N ARG A 23 1.53 -1.94 17.36
CA ARG A 23 0.83 -1.78 18.65
C ARG A 23 1.55 -0.96 19.72
N ARG A 24 2.73 -0.34 19.48
CA ARG A 24 3.45 0.29 20.61
C ARG A 24 4.26 1.57 20.42
N LYS A 25 4.39 2.17 19.24
CA LYS A 25 5.01 3.51 19.12
C LYS A 25 4.25 4.40 18.14
N ARG A 26 3.53 5.38 18.69
CA ARG A 26 3.00 6.57 18.00
C ARG A 26 4.15 7.50 17.56
N CYS A 27 5.05 7.02 16.72
CA CYS A 27 5.71 7.93 15.78
C CYS A 27 4.70 8.06 14.65
N ALA A 28 4.15 9.26 14.44
CA ALA A 28 3.18 9.50 13.39
C ALA A 28 3.82 9.10 12.06
N MET A 29 3.55 7.87 11.63
CA MET A 29 4.05 7.40 10.35
C MET A 29 3.24 8.19 9.34
N PRO A 30 3.90 8.87 8.39
CA PRO A 30 3.17 9.59 7.38
C PRO A 30 2.27 8.57 6.65
N GLU A 31 1.04 8.94 6.36
CA GLU A 31 0.08 8.10 5.67
C GLU A 31 -0.29 8.78 4.35
N PHE A 32 -0.68 8.00 3.36
CA PHE A 32 -1.26 8.49 2.10
C PHE A 32 -2.54 7.70 1.82
N PHE A 33 -3.39 8.17 0.92
CA PHE A 33 -4.64 7.50 0.59
C PHE A 33 -4.50 6.76 -0.73
N LEU A 34 -4.69 5.45 -0.72
CA LEU A 34 -4.79 4.62 -1.92
C LEU A 34 -6.25 4.21 -2.13
N ASN A 35 -6.87 4.64 -3.23
CA ASN A 35 -8.29 4.34 -3.51
C ASN A 35 -9.21 4.70 -2.32
N GLN A 36 -8.96 5.86 -1.70
CA GLN A 36 -9.65 6.33 -0.49
C GLN A 36 -9.38 5.50 0.79
N GLN A 37 -8.43 4.57 0.76
CA GLN A 37 -8.02 3.81 1.94
C GLN A 37 -6.68 4.33 2.47
N PRO A 38 -6.56 4.63 3.78
CA PRO A 38 -5.30 5.06 4.36
C PRO A 38 -4.26 3.93 4.29
N GLN A 39 -3.07 4.26 3.81
CA GLN A 39 -1.94 3.37 3.68
C GLN A 39 -0.70 4.01 4.33
N PRO A 40 0.17 3.19 4.94
CA PRO A 40 1.44 3.67 5.47
C PRO A 40 2.33 4.20 4.33
N TRP A 41 2.79 5.44 4.43
CA TRP A 41 3.77 6.01 3.52
C TRP A 41 5.20 5.62 3.94
N ARG A 42 6.07 5.43 2.95
CA ARG A 42 7.49 5.14 3.12
C ARG A 42 8.33 6.13 2.30
N GLU A 43 9.46 6.57 2.83
CA GLU A 43 10.37 7.45 2.10
C GLU A 43 10.85 6.81 0.80
N GLY A 44 10.92 7.61 -0.27
CA GLY A 44 11.33 7.14 -1.60
C GLY A 44 10.28 6.32 -2.35
N LEU A 45 9.04 6.23 -1.86
CA LEU A 45 7.95 5.55 -2.55
C LEU A 45 7.59 6.29 -3.86
N SER A 46 7.80 5.62 -4.98
CA SER A 46 7.30 6.05 -6.29
C SER A 46 5.92 5.46 -6.57
N VAL A 47 5.15 6.14 -7.44
CA VAL A 47 3.85 5.61 -7.89
C VAL A 47 4.04 4.29 -8.64
N SER A 48 5.09 4.17 -9.44
CA SER A 48 5.40 2.92 -10.17
C SER A 48 5.63 1.72 -9.23
N ALA A 49 6.40 1.91 -8.15
CA ALA A 49 6.67 0.85 -7.19
C ALA A 49 5.38 0.42 -6.47
N LEU A 50 4.53 1.37 -6.08
CA LEU A 50 3.26 1.05 -5.43
C LEU A 50 2.33 0.24 -6.35
N VAL A 51 2.22 0.62 -7.63
CA VAL A 51 1.38 -0.10 -8.60
C VAL A 51 1.86 -1.54 -8.77
N ALA A 52 3.18 -1.75 -8.82
CA ALA A 52 3.78 -3.09 -8.89
C ALA A 52 3.51 -3.91 -7.62
N GLU A 53 3.61 -3.31 -6.43
CA GLU A 53 3.34 -3.96 -5.14
C GLU A 53 1.87 -4.36 -4.98
N GLN A 54 0.96 -3.58 -5.57
CA GLN A 54 -0.47 -3.91 -5.57
C GLN A 54 -0.80 -5.12 -6.47
N GLY A 55 0.17 -5.63 -7.22
CA GLY A 55 -0.01 -6.76 -8.14
C GLY A 55 -0.81 -6.40 -9.40
N HIS A 56 -0.93 -5.10 -9.71
CA HIS A 56 -1.58 -4.63 -10.92
C HIS A 56 -0.57 -4.48 -12.06
N ASP A 57 -0.98 -4.83 -13.27
CA ASP A 57 -0.19 -4.52 -14.46
C ASP A 57 -0.18 -2.99 -14.66
N PRO A 58 1.00 -2.33 -14.64
CA PRO A 58 1.11 -0.89 -14.83
C PRO A 58 0.59 -0.42 -16.20
N ALA A 59 0.49 -1.30 -17.20
CA ALA A 59 -0.09 -1.01 -18.50
C ALA A 59 -1.62 -1.04 -18.49
N ALA A 60 -2.22 -1.85 -17.61
CA ALA A 60 -3.67 -2.06 -17.53
C ALA A 60 -4.37 -1.13 -16.53
N VAL A 61 -3.64 -0.28 -15.81
CA VAL A 61 -4.21 0.66 -14.84
C VAL A 61 -3.89 2.11 -15.16
N ALA A 62 -4.92 2.95 -15.08
CA ALA A 62 -4.80 4.39 -14.97
C ALA A 62 -4.53 4.78 -13.51
N THR A 63 -3.71 5.81 -13.28
CA THR A 63 -3.43 6.35 -11.95
C THR A 63 -3.78 7.83 -11.93
N ALA A 64 -4.43 8.30 -10.89
CA ALA A 64 -4.65 9.71 -10.63
C ALA A 64 -4.09 10.08 -9.26
N LEU A 65 -3.24 11.12 -9.21
CA LEU A 65 -2.66 11.65 -8.00
C LEU A 65 -3.36 12.97 -7.66
N ASN A 66 -3.95 13.07 -6.47
CA ASN A 66 -4.73 14.22 -5.99
C ASN A 66 -5.80 14.67 -7.01
N GLY A 67 -6.46 13.71 -7.67
CA GLY A 67 -7.46 13.98 -8.72
C GLY A 67 -6.90 14.37 -10.08
N ARG A 68 -5.56 14.48 -10.23
CA ARG A 68 -4.90 14.71 -11.52
C ARG A 68 -4.45 13.40 -12.14
N PHE A 69 -4.85 13.15 -13.37
CA PHE A 69 -4.39 11.98 -14.12
C PHE A 69 -2.86 11.99 -14.27
N LEU A 70 -2.23 10.89 -13.88
CA LEU A 70 -0.78 10.70 -13.94
C LEU A 70 -0.45 9.65 -15.02
N PRO A 71 0.14 10.05 -16.16
CA PRO A 71 0.51 9.13 -17.23
C PRO A 71 1.66 8.22 -16.81
N ARG A 72 1.76 7.05 -17.46
CA ARG A 72 2.74 6.00 -17.11
C ARG A 72 4.18 6.51 -17.07
N SER A 73 4.58 7.35 -18.03
CA SER A 73 5.93 7.91 -18.10
C SER A 73 6.29 8.80 -16.91
N GLU A 74 5.30 9.42 -16.26
CA GLU A 74 5.51 10.27 -15.09
C GLU A 74 5.45 9.50 -13.76
N ARG A 75 4.94 8.26 -13.74
CA ARG A 75 4.78 7.46 -12.49
C ARG A 75 6.11 7.08 -11.85
N GLU A 76 7.15 6.92 -12.65
CA GLU A 76 8.48 6.52 -12.18
C GLU A 76 9.23 7.70 -11.54
N THR A 77 9.06 8.89 -12.11
CA THR A 77 9.69 10.13 -11.61
C THR A 77 8.87 10.79 -10.50
N THR A 78 7.56 10.52 -10.44
CA THR A 78 6.67 11.09 -9.42
C THR A 78 6.79 10.33 -8.12
N ARG A 79 7.31 11.02 -7.10
CA ARG A 79 7.36 10.54 -5.72
C ARG A 79 6.07 10.88 -5.00
N LEU A 80 5.51 9.90 -4.31
CA LEU A 80 4.36 10.11 -3.45
C LEU A 80 4.78 10.87 -2.20
N GLN A 81 3.95 11.79 -1.76
CA GLN A 81 4.13 12.51 -0.52
C GLN A 81 3.11 12.04 0.54
N PRO A 82 3.39 12.27 1.82
CA PRO A 82 2.40 12.09 2.87
C PRO A 82 1.15 12.92 2.62
N GLY A 83 -0.03 12.34 2.82
CA GLY A 83 -1.33 12.97 2.62
C GLY A 83 -1.84 12.94 1.19
N ASP A 84 -1.03 12.50 0.22
CA ASP A 84 -1.47 12.39 -1.16
C ASP A 84 -2.57 11.35 -1.35
N VAL A 85 -3.46 11.62 -2.29
CA VAL A 85 -4.53 10.71 -2.69
C VAL A 85 -4.20 10.10 -4.04
N LEU A 86 -3.77 8.85 -4.05
CA LEU A 86 -3.56 8.08 -5.26
C LEU A 86 -4.77 7.18 -5.54
N THR A 87 -5.34 7.31 -6.73
CA THR A 87 -6.46 6.48 -7.20
C THR A 87 -6.00 5.66 -8.39
N LEU A 88 -6.20 4.35 -8.33
CA LEU A 88 -6.00 3.41 -9.43
C LEU A 88 -7.35 3.10 -10.04
N ILE A 89 -7.44 3.26 -11.35
CA ILE A 89 -8.65 3.02 -12.12
C ILE A 89 -8.30 1.98 -13.17
N GLN A 90 -9.03 0.87 -13.19
CA GLN A 90 -8.97 -0.08 -14.29
C GLN A 90 -9.93 0.40 -15.37
N PRO A 91 -9.47 0.64 -16.61
CA PRO A 91 -10.36 0.93 -17.71
C PRO A 91 -11.24 -0.31 -17.92
N ILE A 92 -12.55 -0.10 -17.87
CA ILE A 92 -13.52 -1.12 -18.24
C ILE A 92 -13.53 -1.11 -19.78
N ALA A 93 -12.66 -1.90 -20.40
CA ALA A 93 -12.74 -2.16 -21.83
C ALA A 93 -13.95 -3.07 -22.07
N GLY A 94 -15.14 -2.47 -22.14
CA GLY A 94 -16.33 -3.14 -22.66
C GLY A 94 -16.16 -3.34 -24.15
N GLY A 95 -16.16 -4.60 -24.59
CA GLY A 95 -16.35 -4.96 -26.00
C GLY A 95 -17.81 -4.82 -26.39
#